data_AF-A0A0S2F7V4-F1
#
_entry.id   AF-A0A0S2F7V4-F1
#
_cell.length_a   1.000
_cell.length_b   1.000
_cell.length_c   1.000
_cell.angle_alpha   90.00
_cell.angle_beta   90.00
_cell.angle_gamma   90.00
#
_symmetry.space_group_name_H-M   'P 1'
#
loop_
_entity.id
_entity.type
_entity.pdbx_description
1 polymer ?
#
loop_
_entity_poly.entity_id
_entity_poly.type
_entity_poly.pdbx_seq_one_letter_code
_entity_poly.pdbx_strand_id
1 'polypeptide(L)'
;MAMTNLKTRGLIVIFIAIAVALLAWQLWRLRTPAPAQPEPDAVQADVADAAPETADTAPAAATSRKIQPAAGDYRNPALAELKNRADAGDSRASCQLGMELLRCTDLSAAEQVLAAADDNARPDMPAEQRAYMSKLENRARHMVAECRNAPDDAWKQGNHYLRQAALAGEPEAMYRYARGDSVLIDYSRMGTPEFDRWRAEAGNMMQLSFEAGYLPSVFDLMVGYSDNSSPITGLIPNDPTKARAMRLLIGRLSGKPADRPEARHAALEPAAVALAAQWQRDYFPTLKPPLQRMPRVMPAGFASLYADENVDSPCSQ
;
A
#
# COMPACT_ATOMS: atom_id res chain seq x y z
N MET A 1 -58.21 -1.36 -32.17
CA MET A 1 -57.62 -0.15 -31.58
C MET A 1 -56.46 -0.54 -30.66
N ALA A 2 -55.23 -0.66 -31.18
CA ALA A 2 -54.05 -0.98 -30.35
C ALA A 2 -52.73 -0.53 -31.03
N MET A 3 -52.71 0.65 -31.65
CA MET A 3 -51.53 1.17 -32.39
C MET A 3 -51.04 2.54 -31.91
N THR A 4 -51.55 3.06 -30.79
CA THR A 4 -51.17 4.39 -30.27
C THR A 4 -50.12 4.38 -29.14
N ASN A 5 -49.74 3.22 -28.58
CA ASN A 5 -48.91 3.15 -27.37
C ASN A 5 -47.39 3.06 -27.59
N LEU A 6 -46.90 2.81 -28.81
CA LEU A 6 -45.45 2.69 -29.06
C LEU A 6 -44.76 4.05 -29.22
N LYS A 7 -45.45 5.04 -29.78
CA LYS A 7 -44.87 6.38 -30.02
C LYS A 7 -44.63 7.17 -28.73
N THR A 8 -45.47 6.97 -27.71
CA THR A 8 -45.39 7.69 -26.43
C THR A 8 -44.20 7.25 -25.58
N ARG A 9 -43.82 5.96 -25.65
CA ARG A 9 -42.68 5.42 -24.90
C ARG A 9 -41.33 5.88 -25.46
N GLY A 10 -41.22 6.05 -26.78
CA GLY A 10 -40.01 6.58 -27.41
C GLY A 10 -39.74 8.04 -27.04
N LEU A 11 -40.79 8.86 -26.96
CA LEU A 11 -40.67 10.27 -26.55
C LEU A 11 -40.17 10.42 -25.11
N ILE A 12 -40.66 9.60 -24.18
CA ILE A 12 -40.26 9.67 -22.76
C ILE A 12 -38.76 9.38 -22.59
N VAL A 13 -38.22 8.38 -23.29
CA VAL A 13 -36.79 8.03 -23.20
C VAL A 13 -35.90 9.17 -23.72
N ILE A 14 -36.32 9.83 -24.81
CA ILE A 14 -35.59 10.97 -25.38
C ILE A 14 -35.59 12.15 -24.40
N PHE A 15 -36.73 12.47 -23.77
CA PHE A 15 -36.79 13.55 -22.78
C PHE A 15 -35.90 13.28 -21.56
N ILE A 16 -35.83 12.04 -21.08
CA ILE A 16 -34.94 11.67 -19.96
C ILE A 16 -33.48 11.85 -20.35
N ALA A 17 -33.07 11.39 -21.53
CA ALA A 17 -31.70 11.54 -22.00
C ALA A 17 -31.28 13.02 -22.13
N ILE A 18 -32.17 13.88 -22.64
CA ILE A 18 -31.93 15.33 -22.75
C ILE A 18 -31.82 15.97 -21.36
N ALA A 19 -32.70 15.59 -20.42
CA ALA A 19 -32.66 16.12 -19.06
C ALA A 19 -31.35 15.77 -18.35
N VAL A 20 -30.87 14.53 -18.48
CA VAL A 20 -29.58 14.08 -17.89
C VAL A 20 -28.41 14.84 -18.51
N ALA A 21 -28.40 15.03 -19.83
CA ALA A 21 -27.35 15.78 -20.52
C ALA A 21 -27.29 17.25 -20.08
N LEU A 22 -28.45 17.90 -19.90
CA LEU A 22 -28.54 19.28 -19.41
C LEU A 22 -28.08 19.40 -17.95
N LEU A 23 -28.44 18.45 -17.10
CA LEU A 23 -28.00 18.41 -15.70
C LEU A 23 -26.49 18.23 -15.57
N ALA A 24 -25.91 17.31 -16.35
CA ALA A 24 -24.47 17.11 -16.39
C ALA A 24 -23.72 18.38 -16.86
N TRP A 25 -24.27 19.06 -17.88
CA TRP A 25 -23.70 20.31 -18.39
C TRP A 25 -23.79 21.46 -17.37
N GLN A 26 -24.91 21.58 -16.65
CA GLN A 26 -25.06 22.58 -15.59
C GLN A 26 -24.11 22.34 -14.41
N LEU A 27 -23.95 21.09 -13.98
CA LEU A 27 -23.01 20.73 -12.92
C LEU A 27 -21.55 21.00 -13.31
N TRP A 28 -21.21 20.82 -14.59
CA TRP A 28 -19.90 21.17 -15.11
C TRP A 28 -19.65 22.68 -15.12
N ARG A 29 -20.65 23.48 -15.53
CA ARG A 29 -20.59 24.96 -15.50
C ARG A 29 -20.44 25.54 -14.08
N LEU A 30 -20.98 24.86 -13.07
CA LEU A 30 -20.92 25.29 -11.68
C LEU A 30 -19.59 24.96 -10.98
N ARG A 31 -18.68 24.20 -11.63
CA ARG A 31 -17.29 24.10 -11.17
C ARG A 31 -16.55 25.38 -11.52
N THR A 32 -16.64 26.38 -10.66
CA THR A 32 -15.65 27.46 -10.65
C THR A 32 -14.29 26.86 -10.25
N PRO A 33 -13.24 27.02 -11.07
CA PRO A 33 -11.89 26.74 -10.60
C PRO A 33 -11.63 27.66 -9.40
N ALA A 34 -11.17 27.06 -8.29
CA ALA A 34 -10.77 27.84 -7.12
C ALA A 34 -9.73 28.88 -7.57
N PRO A 35 -9.87 30.16 -7.19
CA PRO A 35 -8.87 31.15 -7.52
C PRO A 35 -7.53 30.72 -6.91
N ALA A 36 -6.49 30.71 -7.74
CA ALA A 36 -5.13 30.47 -7.30
C ALA A 36 -4.83 31.44 -6.15
N GLN A 37 -4.40 30.89 -5.00
CA GLN A 37 -3.92 31.73 -3.91
C GLN A 37 -2.69 32.52 -4.41
N PRO A 38 -2.60 33.82 -4.12
CA PRO A 38 -1.41 34.60 -4.45
C PRO A 38 -0.22 34.04 -3.68
N GLU A 39 0.87 33.78 -4.40
CA GLU A 39 2.18 33.46 -3.82
C GLU A 39 2.58 34.58 -2.84
N PRO A 40 3.09 34.25 -1.64
CA PRO A 40 3.63 35.26 -0.75
C PRO A 40 4.88 35.88 -1.39
N ASP A 41 4.88 37.21 -1.46
CA ASP A 41 5.95 38.04 -2.00
C ASP A 41 7.32 37.60 -1.50
N ALA A 42 8.22 37.36 -2.45
CA ALA A 42 9.63 37.19 -2.20
C ALA A 42 10.18 38.45 -1.50
N VAL A 43 10.66 38.26 -0.26
CA VAL A 43 11.41 39.29 0.47
C VAL A 43 12.62 39.67 -0.38
N GLN A 44 12.62 40.91 -0.87
CA GLN A 44 13.77 41.58 -1.46
C GLN A 44 14.90 41.60 -0.44
N ALA A 45 15.97 40.84 -0.71
CA ALA A 45 17.24 41.04 -0.04
C ALA A 45 17.93 42.24 -0.70
N ASP A 46 18.10 43.30 0.09
CA ASP A 46 18.92 44.46 -0.25
C ASP A 46 20.32 44.03 -0.68
N VAL A 47 20.69 44.42 -1.89
CA VAL A 47 22.05 44.37 -2.42
C VAL A 47 22.77 45.61 -1.89
N ALA A 48 23.60 45.44 -0.87
CA ALA A 48 24.60 46.43 -0.49
C ALA A 48 25.94 46.05 -1.12
N ASP A 49 26.41 46.92 -2.01
CA ASP A 49 27.62 46.78 -2.80
C ASP A 49 28.86 47.33 -2.05
N ALA A 50 29.95 46.56 -2.16
CA ALA A 50 31.39 46.83 -2.10
C ALA A 50 32.03 47.92 -1.19
N ALA A 51 33.02 47.49 -0.40
CA ALA A 51 34.41 48.03 -0.43
C ALA A 51 35.44 47.01 0.17
N PRO A 52 36.74 47.04 -0.24
CA PRO A 52 37.66 45.89 -0.18
C PRO A 52 38.87 46.03 0.78
N GLU A 53 39.71 44.97 0.79
CA GLU A 53 41.07 44.80 1.36
C GLU A 53 41.17 44.55 2.88
N THR A 54 41.85 43.50 3.38
CA THR A 54 43.22 43.05 3.11
C THR A 54 43.41 41.57 3.52
N ALA A 55 44.39 40.91 2.91
CA ALA A 55 44.84 39.56 3.24
C ALA A 55 45.97 39.60 4.28
N ASP A 56 45.95 38.70 5.29
CA ASP A 56 47.18 38.04 5.75
C ASP A 56 46.95 36.80 6.66
N THR A 57 47.74 35.76 6.36
CA THR A 57 48.30 34.65 7.18
C THR A 57 47.42 33.68 8.04
N ALA A 58 47.65 32.37 7.81
CA ALA A 58 47.08 31.14 8.43
C ALA A 58 47.59 30.84 9.89
N PRO A 59 47.31 29.69 10.58
CA PRO A 59 46.42 28.52 10.33
C PRO A 59 45.54 28.04 11.53
N ALA A 60 44.63 27.08 11.24
CA ALA A 60 44.00 26.09 12.14
C ALA A 60 43.10 26.56 13.31
N ALA A 61 41.78 26.39 13.17
CA ALA A 61 40.89 25.93 14.24
C ALA A 61 39.56 25.44 13.68
N ALA A 62 39.02 24.41 14.32
CA ALA A 62 37.79 23.73 13.99
C ALA A 62 36.53 24.61 14.14
N THR A 63 35.41 24.04 13.68
CA THR A 63 34.01 24.38 13.96
C THR A 63 33.36 25.51 13.16
N SER A 64 32.51 25.09 12.22
CA SER A 64 31.08 25.40 12.33
C SER A 64 30.30 24.36 11.55
N ARG A 65 30.07 23.19 12.16
CA ARG A 65 28.87 22.41 11.82
C ARG A 65 27.72 23.33 12.22
N LYS A 66 27.01 23.89 11.24
CA LYS A 66 25.67 24.41 11.48
C LYS A 66 24.94 23.35 12.28
N ILE A 67 24.60 23.67 13.52
CA ILE A 67 23.66 22.90 14.32
C ILE A 67 22.36 22.95 13.51
N GLN A 68 22.06 21.84 12.84
CA GLN A 68 20.81 21.66 12.14
C GLN A 68 19.68 21.66 13.17
N PRO A 69 18.50 22.20 12.83
CA PRO A 69 17.37 22.25 13.75
C PRO A 69 17.04 20.84 14.23
N ALA A 70 16.64 20.73 15.50
CA ALA A 70 16.29 19.47 16.15
C ALA A 70 15.38 18.62 15.24
N ALA A 71 15.85 17.40 14.98
CA ALA A 71 15.14 16.38 14.23
C ALA A 71 13.79 16.08 14.90
N GLY A 72 12.77 15.75 14.12
CA GLY A 72 11.65 14.98 14.66
C GLY A 72 12.22 13.66 15.18
N ASP A 73 12.36 13.55 16.50
CA ASP A 73 13.28 12.63 17.17
C ASP A 73 12.82 11.16 17.08
N TYR A 74 13.13 10.48 15.98
CA TYR A 74 13.27 9.04 16.02
C TYR A 74 14.50 8.71 16.87
N ARG A 75 14.27 8.23 18.10
CA ARG A 75 15.36 7.75 18.97
C ARG A 75 16.08 6.52 18.42
N ASN A 76 15.44 5.80 17.50
CA ASN A 76 16.07 4.70 16.77
C ASN A 76 16.88 5.26 15.58
N PRO A 77 18.22 5.12 15.56
CA PRO A 77 19.05 5.67 14.49
C PRO A 77 18.73 5.10 13.11
N ALA A 78 18.25 3.84 13.02
CA ALA A 78 17.85 3.25 11.75
C ALA A 78 16.59 3.93 11.17
N LEU A 79 15.61 4.27 12.01
CA LEU A 79 14.42 5.00 11.58
C LEU A 79 14.76 6.43 11.16
N ALA A 80 15.68 7.08 11.87
CA ALA A 80 16.16 8.41 11.51
C ALA A 80 16.86 8.42 10.13
N GLU A 81 17.68 7.42 9.84
CA GLU A 81 18.31 7.26 8.53
C GLU A 81 17.28 7.02 7.42
N LEU A 82 16.33 6.11 7.64
CA LEU A 82 15.25 5.86 6.69
C LEU A 82 14.43 7.11 6.43
N LYS A 83 14.15 7.91 7.46
CA LYS A 83 13.45 9.20 7.33
C LYS A 83 14.22 10.16 6.45
N ASN A 84 15.51 10.35 6.71
CA ASN A 84 16.34 11.27 5.91
C ASN A 84 16.36 10.87 4.43
N ARG A 85 16.44 9.57 4.14
CA ARG A 85 16.37 9.05 2.76
C ARG A 85 14.97 9.23 2.16
N ALA A 86 13.91 8.89 2.89
CA ALA A 86 12.53 9.05 2.43
C ALA A 86 12.20 10.53 2.13
N ASP A 87 12.61 11.44 3.00
CA ASP A 87 12.46 12.89 2.82
C ASP A 87 13.27 13.41 1.62
N ALA A 88 14.38 12.75 1.28
CA ALA A 88 15.17 13.02 0.08
C ALA A 88 14.58 12.40 -1.21
N GLY A 89 13.42 11.74 -1.11
CA GLY A 89 12.71 11.15 -2.25
C GLY A 89 13.05 9.69 -2.55
N ASP A 90 13.80 9.00 -1.67
CA ASP A 90 14.05 7.57 -1.79
C ASP A 90 12.76 6.79 -1.49
N SER A 91 12.13 6.30 -2.54
CA SER A 91 10.83 5.63 -2.50
C SER A 91 10.89 4.30 -1.73
N ARG A 92 12.00 3.55 -1.82
CA ARG A 92 12.20 2.32 -1.04
C ARG A 92 12.35 2.62 0.45
N ALA A 93 13.16 3.62 0.80
CA ALA A 93 13.29 4.05 2.18
C ALA A 93 11.95 4.56 2.74
N SER A 94 11.16 5.27 1.93
CA SER A 94 9.80 5.69 2.27
C SER A 94 8.88 4.49 2.54
N CYS A 95 8.93 3.46 1.70
CA CYS A 95 8.15 2.25 1.91
C CYS A 95 8.57 1.54 3.21
N GLN A 96 9.87 1.34 3.42
CA GLN A 96 10.41 0.67 4.59
C GLN A 96 10.06 1.44 5.88
N LEU A 97 10.26 2.76 5.90
CA LEU A 97 9.87 3.61 7.02
C LEU A 97 8.37 3.53 7.30
N GLY A 98 7.55 3.62 6.25
CA GLY A 98 6.09 3.50 6.37
C GLY A 98 5.69 2.20 7.06
N MET A 99 6.31 1.09 6.68
CA MET A 99 6.05 -0.23 7.25
C MET A 99 6.53 -0.37 8.69
N GLU A 100 7.71 0.15 9.03
CA GLU A 100 8.21 0.12 10.41
C GLU A 100 7.32 0.94 11.36
N LEU A 101 6.83 2.09 10.91
CA LEU A 101 5.93 2.92 11.72
C LEU A 101 4.58 2.23 11.93
N LEU A 102 4.01 1.65 10.87
CA LEU A 102 2.74 0.91 10.94
C LEU A 102 2.86 -0.37 11.78
N ARG A 103 4.03 -1.01 11.80
CA ARG A 103 4.29 -2.16 12.69
C ARG A 103 4.11 -1.80 14.16
N CYS A 104 4.43 -0.57 14.54
CA CYS A 104 4.30 -0.09 15.92
C CYS A 104 2.91 0.43 16.29
N THR A 105 1.94 0.50 15.36
CA THR A 105 0.60 1.01 15.67
C THR A 105 -0.30 -0.03 16.34
N ASP A 106 -0.01 -1.32 16.17
CA ASP A 106 -0.75 -2.42 16.78
C ASP A 106 0.21 -3.51 17.28
N LEU A 107 0.43 -3.52 18.60
CA LEU A 107 1.25 -4.52 19.29
C LEU A 107 0.42 -5.62 19.97
N SER A 108 -0.90 -5.63 19.76
CA SER A 108 -1.83 -6.48 20.52
C SER A 108 -1.48 -7.97 20.41
N ALA A 109 -1.04 -8.45 19.25
CA ALA A 109 -0.61 -9.84 19.07
C ALA A 109 0.66 -10.18 19.88
N ALA A 110 1.64 -9.26 19.92
CA ALA A 110 2.84 -9.44 20.73
C ALA A 110 2.50 -9.41 22.23
N GLU A 111 1.64 -8.48 22.65
CA GLU A 111 1.16 -8.39 24.02
C GLU A 111 0.39 -9.65 24.46
N GLN A 112 -0.44 -10.22 23.58
CA GLN A 112 -1.14 -11.47 23.84
C GLN A 112 -0.18 -12.65 24.02
N VAL A 113 0.87 -12.76 23.19
CA VAL A 113 1.92 -13.77 23.37
C VAL A 113 2.60 -13.64 24.73
N LEU A 114 2.92 -12.41 25.14
CA LEU A 114 3.59 -12.14 26.42
C LEU A 114 2.66 -12.39 27.62
N ALA A 115 1.38 -12.06 27.50
CA ALA A 115 0.38 -12.32 28.53
C ALA A 115 0.16 -13.83 28.74
N ALA A 116 0.33 -14.63 27.69
CA ALA A 116 0.22 -16.09 27.73
C ALA A 116 1.56 -16.81 28.04
N ALA A 117 2.64 -16.09 28.37
CA ALA A 117 3.97 -16.68 28.51
C ALA A 117 4.04 -17.81 29.56
N ASP A 118 3.36 -17.65 30.70
CA ASP A 118 3.33 -18.68 31.75
C ASP A 118 2.62 -19.97 31.29
N ASP A 119 1.52 -19.83 30.53
CA ASP A 119 0.81 -20.96 29.92
C ASP A 119 1.60 -21.61 28.78
N ASN A 120 2.40 -20.82 28.07
CA ASN A 120 3.29 -21.27 27.00
C ASN A 120 4.56 -21.97 27.53
N ALA A 121 4.89 -21.79 28.80
CA ALA A 121 6.06 -22.39 29.47
C ALA A 121 5.74 -23.67 30.25
N ARG A 122 4.52 -24.23 30.11
CA ARG A 122 4.10 -25.39 30.90
C ARG A 122 5.03 -26.61 30.71
N PRO A 123 5.35 -27.33 31.81
CA PRO A 123 6.32 -28.43 31.78
C PRO A 123 5.83 -29.66 31.01
N ASP A 124 4.51 -29.85 30.88
CA ASP A 124 3.87 -30.95 30.14
C ASP A 124 3.91 -30.76 28.61
N MET A 125 4.36 -29.61 28.13
CA MET A 125 4.48 -29.32 26.70
C MET A 125 5.64 -30.11 26.04
N PRO A 126 5.48 -30.63 24.80
CA PRO A 126 6.59 -31.20 24.03
C PRO A 126 7.76 -30.21 23.86
N ALA A 127 9.00 -30.72 23.86
CA ALA A 127 10.21 -29.89 23.84
C ALA A 127 10.29 -28.96 22.62
N GLU A 128 9.90 -29.44 21.44
CA GLU A 128 9.88 -28.65 20.21
C GLU A 128 8.87 -27.50 20.28
N GLN A 129 7.67 -27.78 20.80
CA GLN A 129 6.62 -26.76 20.96
C GLN A 129 7.05 -25.70 21.98
N ARG A 130 7.69 -26.10 23.09
CA ARG A 130 8.24 -25.16 24.07
C ARG A 130 9.33 -24.27 23.47
N ALA A 131 10.22 -24.85 22.64
CA ALA A 131 11.25 -24.08 21.94
C ALA A 131 10.65 -23.08 20.95
N TYR A 132 9.59 -23.47 20.23
CA TYR A 132 8.85 -22.56 19.35
C TYR A 132 8.21 -21.41 20.13
N MET A 133 7.53 -21.68 21.24
CA MET A 133 6.89 -20.63 22.05
C MET A 133 7.91 -19.67 22.66
N SER A 134 9.04 -20.18 23.17
CA SER A 134 10.12 -19.33 23.69
C SER A 134 10.69 -18.40 22.60
N LYS A 135 10.84 -18.87 21.36
CA LYS A 135 11.22 -18.02 20.23
C LYS A 135 10.17 -16.93 19.96
N LEU A 136 8.89 -17.30 19.97
CA LEU A 136 7.78 -16.36 19.74
C LEU A 136 7.72 -15.28 20.84
N GLU A 137 7.88 -15.66 22.10
CA GLU A 137 7.97 -14.73 23.23
C GLU A 137 9.16 -13.78 23.12
N ASN A 138 10.35 -14.28 22.77
CA ASN A 138 11.53 -13.44 22.58
C ASN A 138 11.32 -12.41 21.47
N ARG A 139 10.68 -12.80 20.36
CA ARG A 139 10.30 -11.87 19.28
C ARG A 139 9.29 -10.84 19.74
N ALA A 140 8.27 -11.26 20.49
CA ALA A 140 7.29 -10.33 21.06
C ALA A 140 7.95 -9.31 21.99
N ARG A 141 8.88 -9.73 22.88
CA ARG A 141 9.65 -8.81 23.74
C ARG A 141 10.48 -7.83 22.92
N HIS A 142 11.14 -8.32 21.86
CA HIS A 142 11.94 -7.47 20.97
C HIS A 142 11.07 -6.42 20.27
N MET A 143 9.95 -6.84 19.68
CA MET A 143 9.00 -5.95 19.01
C MET A 143 8.45 -4.86 19.95
N VAL A 144 8.02 -5.23 21.15
CA VAL A 144 7.55 -4.25 22.16
C VAL A 144 8.67 -3.30 22.58
N ALA A 145 9.91 -3.78 22.70
CA ALA A 145 11.05 -2.94 23.04
C ALA A 145 11.39 -1.93 21.94
N GLU A 146 11.37 -2.36 20.68
CA GLU A 146 11.62 -1.49 19.51
C GLU A 146 10.55 -0.40 19.37
N CYS A 147 9.28 -0.77 19.59
CA CYS A 147 8.14 0.14 19.43
C CYS A 147 7.84 1.01 20.65
N ARG A 148 8.52 0.80 21.79
CA ARG A 148 8.28 1.54 23.05
C ARG A 148 8.35 3.06 22.91
N ASN A 149 9.18 3.56 21.99
CA ASN A 149 9.37 4.99 21.74
C ASN A 149 8.92 5.38 20.32
N ALA A 150 7.99 4.64 19.72
CA ALA A 150 7.38 5.07 18.47
C ALA A 150 6.68 6.43 18.68
N PRO A 151 6.67 7.33 17.68
CA PRO A 151 5.95 8.59 17.79
C PRO A 151 4.45 8.37 18.03
N ASP A 152 3.80 9.27 18.78
CA ASP A 152 2.35 9.20 19.06
C ASP A 152 1.50 9.24 17.77
N ASP A 153 2.03 9.83 16.70
CA ASP A 153 1.42 9.90 15.38
C ASP A 153 2.02 8.91 14.38
N ALA A 154 2.70 7.84 14.85
CA ALA A 154 3.33 6.82 14.00
C ALA A 154 2.39 6.28 12.92
N TRP A 155 1.09 6.16 13.21
CA TRP A 155 0.09 5.78 12.21
C TRP A 155 -0.01 6.78 11.05
N LYS A 156 -0.11 8.08 11.34
CA LYS A 156 -0.22 9.13 10.31
C LYS A 156 1.04 9.18 9.47
N GLN A 157 2.20 9.13 10.13
CA GLN A 157 3.49 9.13 9.45
C GLN A 157 3.69 7.87 8.61
N GLY A 158 3.30 6.70 9.14
CA GLY A 158 3.35 5.42 8.45
C GLY A 158 2.47 5.40 7.20
N ASN A 159 1.23 5.87 7.30
CA ASN A 159 0.33 6.05 6.14
C ASN A 159 0.92 7.02 5.11
N HIS A 160 1.48 8.15 5.56
CA HIS A 160 2.09 9.16 4.69
C HIS A 160 3.24 8.57 3.86
N TYR A 161 4.23 7.96 4.52
CA TYR A 161 5.41 7.41 3.84
C TYR A 161 5.08 6.19 2.97
N LEU A 162 4.14 5.34 3.39
CA LEU A 162 3.68 4.23 2.56
C LEU A 162 3.00 4.74 1.28
N ARG A 163 2.13 5.75 1.40
CA ARG A 163 1.48 6.37 0.24
C ARG A 163 2.48 7.09 -0.66
N GLN A 164 3.45 7.80 -0.09
CA GLN A 164 4.51 8.46 -0.85
C GLN A 164 5.27 7.46 -1.72
N ALA A 165 5.66 6.32 -1.16
CA ALA A 165 6.34 5.27 -1.90
C ALA A 165 5.46 4.65 -3.01
N ALA A 166 4.18 4.41 -2.71
CA ALA A 166 3.22 3.90 -3.70
C ALA A 166 3.07 4.85 -4.88
N LEU A 167 2.95 6.16 -4.62
CA LEU A 167 2.88 7.19 -5.67
C LEU A 167 4.18 7.32 -6.47
N ALA A 168 5.32 6.97 -5.87
CA ALA A 168 6.63 7.01 -6.51
C ALA A 168 6.93 5.79 -7.40
N GLY A 169 6.05 4.79 -7.47
CA GLY A 169 6.23 3.64 -8.35
C GLY A 169 6.62 2.33 -7.66
N GLU A 170 6.79 2.31 -6.32
CA GLU A 170 7.27 1.11 -5.62
C GLU A 170 6.18 0.03 -5.58
N PRO A 171 6.36 -1.13 -6.24
CA PRO A 171 5.28 -2.10 -6.41
C PRO A 171 4.78 -2.67 -5.08
N GLU A 172 5.69 -3.00 -4.16
CA GLU A 172 5.28 -3.46 -2.82
C GLU A 172 4.51 -2.38 -2.05
N ALA A 173 4.92 -1.11 -2.16
CA ALA A 173 4.22 -0.01 -1.50
C ALA A 173 2.81 0.16 -2.09
N MET A 174 2.67 0.11 -3.41
CA MET A 174 1.37 0.15 -4.10
C MET A 174 0.45 -0.96 -3.59
N TYR A 175 0.95 -2.20 -3.53
CA TYR A 175 0.20 -3.34 -3.01
C TYR A 175 -0.25 -3.13 -1.57
N ARG A 176 0.67 -2.81 -0.66
CA ARG A 176 0.38 -2.68 0.77
C ARG A 176 -0.53 -1.50 1.06
N TYR A 177 -0.33 -0.38 0.37
CA TYR A 177 -1.24 0.75 0.44
C TYR A 177 -2.64 0.34 -0.02
N ALA A 178 -2.76 -0.30 -1.19
CA ALA A 178 -4.04 -0.72 -1.75
C ALA A 178 -4.76 -1.77 -0.90
N ARG A 179 -4.03 -2.70 -0.29
CA ARG A 179 -4.58 -3.70 0.64
C ARG A 179 -5.13 -3.08 1.93
N GLY A 180 -4.77 -1.83 2.21
CA GLY A 180 -5.25 -1.09 3.37
C GLY A 180 -4.40 -1.33 4.62
N ASP A 181 -3.11 -1.68 4.47
CA ASP A 181 -2.19 -1.97 5.59
C ASP A 181 -2.07 -0.83 6.59
N SER A 182 -2.48 0.39 6.24
CA SER A 182 -2.52 1.52 7.16
C SER A 182 -3.93 1.88 7.65
N VAL A 183 -5.00 1.60 6.90
CA VAL A 183 -6.35 2.13 7.22
C VAL A 183 -7.37 1.06 7.59
N LEU A 184 -7.03 -0.22 7.41
CA LEU A 184 -7.90 -1.37 7.69
C LEU A 184 -7.33 -2.30 8.78
N ILE A 185 -6.24 -1.91 9.46
CA ILE A 185 -5.70 -2.66 10.62
C ILE A 185 -6.79 -2.77 11.69
N ASP A 186 -7.35 -1.61 12.05
CA ASP A 186 -8.53 -1.49 12.89
C ASP A 186 -9.55 -0.59 12.17
N TYR A 187 -10.84 -0.86 12.35
CA TYR A 187 -11.89 -0.09 11.67
C TYR A 187 -12.07 1.33 12.24
N SER A 188 -11.24 1.76 13.21
CA SER A 188 -11.35 3.09 13.82
C SER A 188 -11.00 4.21 12.85
N ARG A 189 -10.30 3.89 11.74
CA ARG A 189 -9.80 4.87 10.77
C ARG A 189 -10.76 5.15 9.61
N MET A 190 -11.90 4.46 9.53
CA MET A 190 -12.87 4.63 8.43
C MET A 190 -13.48 6.03 8.33
N GLY A 191 -13.45 6.82 9.40
CA GLY A 191 -13.95 8.21 9.42
C GLY A 191 -12.89 9.27 9.12
N THR A 192 -11.67 8.87 8.70
CA THR A 192 -10.54 9.79 8.51
C THR A 192 -10.38 10.23 7.05
N PRO A 193 -9.83 11.43 6.78
CA PRO A 193 -9.46 11.83 5.42
C PRO A 193 -8.48 10.87 4.74
N GLU A 194 -7.62 10.20 5.51
CA GLU A 194 -6.70 9.16 5.03
C GLU A 194 -7.46 8.00 4.38
N PHE A 195 -8.56 7.57 4.99
CA PHE A 195 -9.41 6.50 4.47
C PHE A 195 -10.16 6.91 3.20
N ASP A 196 -10.65 8.15 3.12
CA ASP A 196 -11.30 8.66 1.92
C ASP A 196 -10.35 8.71 0.73
N ARG A 197 -9.10 9.18 0.96
CA ARG A 197 -8.04 9.14 -0.06
C ARG A 197 -7.72 7.70 -0.47
N TRP A 198 -7.56 6.81 0.50
CA TRP A 198 -7.30 5.40 0.24
C TRP A 198 -8.40 4.77 -0.62
N ARG A 199 -9.68 4.97 -0.30
CA ARG A 199 -10.80 4.44 -1.12
C ARG A 199 -10.74 4.92 -2.57
N ALA A 200 -10.34 6.16 -2.81
CA ALA A 200 -10.23 6.72 -4.16
C ALA A 200 -9.04 6.15 -4.95
N GLU A 201 -7.98 5.73 -4.28
CA GLU A 201 -6.69 5.38 -4.90
C GLU A 201 -6.44 3.86 -4.95
N ALA A 202 -6.93 3.10 -3.98
CA ALA A 202 -6.54 1.71 -3.73
C ALA A 202 -6.81 0.76 -4.91
N GLY A 203 -7.98 0.87 -5.56
CA GLY A 203 -8.31 0.01 -6.70
C GLY A 203 -7.29 0.13 -7.84
N ASN A 204 -6.93 1.37 -8.19
CA ASN A 204 -5.93 1.64 -9.22
C ASN A 204 -4.52 1.24 -8.78
N MET A 205 -4.14 1.51 -7.52
CA MET A 205 -2.83 1.12 -6.98
C MET A 205 -2.63 -0.40 -6.97
N MET A 206 -3.67 -1.18 -6.64
CA MET A 206 -3.59 -2.64 -6.71
C MET A 206 -3.33 -3.12 -8.14
N GLN A 207 -4.02 -2.53 -9.13
CA GLN A 207 -3.81 -2.84 -10.54
C GLN A 207 -2.39 -2.46 -10.99
N LEU A 208 -1.91 -1.26 -10.67
CA LEU A 208 -0.56 -0.81 -11.00
C LEU A 208 0.52 -1.70 -10.39
N SER A 209 0.34 -2.13 -9.14
CA SER A 209 1.24 -3.08 -8.49
C SER A 209 1.34 -4.40 -9.25
N PHE A 210 0.21 -4.92 -9.74
CA PHE A 210 0.17 -6.13 -10.56
C PHE A 210 0.87 -5.94 -11.91
N GLU A 211 0.64 -4.80 -12.56
CA GLU A 211 1.26 -4.46 -13.86
C GLU A 211 2.78 -4.26 -13.73
N ALA A 212 3.25 -3.84 -12.55
CA ALA A 212 4.66 -3.78 -12.21
C ALA A 212 5.29 -5.15 -11.88
N GLY A 213 4.52 -6.25 -11.97
CA GLY A 213 5.02 -7.61 -11.74
C GLY A 213 5.08 -8.02 -10.27
N TYR A 214 4.40 -7.30 -9.37
CA TYR A 214 4.36 -7.68 -7.96
C TYR A 214 3.40 -8.84 -7.73
N LEU A 215 3.96 -10.03 -7.56
CA LEU A 215 3.24 -11.29 -7.54
C LEU A 215 2.14 -11.40 -6.46
N PRO A 216 2.30 -10.86 -5.23
CA PRO A 216 1.23 -10.86 -4.23
C PRO A 216 -0.09 -10.23 -4.71
N SER A 217 -0.05 -9.23 -5.60
CA SER A 217 -1.24 -8.57 -6.15
C SER A 217 -2.15 -9.51 -6.93
N VAL A 218 -1.62 -10.60 -7.49
CA VAL A 218 -2.41 -11.54 -8.32
C VAL A 218 -3.53 -12.17 -7.51
N PHE A 219 -3.28 -12.55 -6.25
CA PHE A 219 -4.30 -13.20 -5.43
C PHE A 219 -5.38 -12.21 -5.00
N ASP A 220 -4.99 -11.02 -4.53
CA ASP A 220 -5.96 -10.03 -4.07
C ASP A 220 -6.83 -9.48 -5.20
N LEU A 221 -6.25 -9.26 -6.39
CA LEU A 221 -7.04 -8.92 -7.58
C LEU A 221 -7.93 -10.07 -8.03
N MET A 222 -7.47 -11.32 -7.94
CA MET A 222 -8.32 -12.48 -8.28
C MET A 222 -9.59 -12.48 -7.43
N VAL A 223 -9.45 -12.25 -6.12
CA VAL A 223 -10.59 -12.16 -5.19
C VAL A 223 -11.42 -10.92 -5.51
N GLY A 224 -10.78 -9.75 -5.66
CA GLY A 224 -11.45 -8.49 -5.95
C GLY A 224 -12.26 -8.50 -7.26
N TYR A 225 -11.83 -9.25 -8.27
CA TYR A 225 -12.57 -9.43 -9.51
C TYR A 225 -13.66 -10.51 -9.41
N SER A 226 -13.53 -11.49 -8.51
CA SER A 226 -14.46 -12.64 -8.45
C SER A 226 -15.74 -12.33 -7.69
N ASP A 227 -15.61 -11.77 -6.49
CA ASP A 227 -16.72 -11.52 -5.60
C ASP A 227 -16.36 -10.46 -4.55
N ASN A 228 -17.38 -10.07 -3.80
CA ASN A 228 -17.31 -9.01 -2.81
C ASN A 228 -16.71 -9.48 -1.47
N SER A 229 -15.70 -10.36 -1.49
CA SER A 229 -15.14 -11.01 -0.28
C SER A 229 -13.79 -10.45 0.19
N SER A 230 -13.24 -9.43 -0.48
CA SER A 230 -11.94 -8.82 -0.14
C SER A 230 -12.08 -7.40 0.44
N PRO A 231 -11.14 -6.87 1.22
CA PRO A 231 -11.16 -5.47 1.66
C PRO A 231 -11.15 -4.44 0.51
N ILE A 232 -10.71 -4.81 -0.70
CA ILE A 232 -10.81 -3.99 -1.91
C ILE A 232 -12.16 -4.13 -2.65
N THR A 233 -13.12 -4.82 -2.05
CA THR A 233 -14.48 -5.01 -2.59
C THR A 233 -15.13 -3.67 -2.90
N GLY A 234 -15.72 -3.54 -4.08
CA GLY A 234 -16.40 -2.33 -4.51
C GLY A 234 -15.45 -1.18 -4.92
N LEU A 235 -14.14 -1.34 -4.73
CA LEU A 235 -13.12 -0.42 -5.27
C LEU A 235 -12.70 -0.80 -6.69
N ILE A 236 -12.92 -2.06 -7.07
CA ILE A 236 -12.67 -2.58 -8.42
C ILE A 236 -13.98 -3.23 -8.91
N PRO A 237 -14.39 -3.00 -10.17
CA PRO A 237 -15.56 -3.68 -10.73
C PRO A 237 -15.33 -5.19 -10.85
N ASN A 238 -16.36 -5.97 -10.51
CA ASN A 238 -16.35 -7.42 -10.72
C ASN A 238 -16.15 -7.73 -12.21
N ASP A 239 -15.21 -8.63 -12.51
CA ASP A 239 -14.90 -9.07 -13.87
C ASP A 239 -14.56 -10.57 -13.85
N PRO A 240 -15.54 -11.44 -14.16
CA PRO A 240 -15.33 -12.89 -14.08
C PRO A 240 -14.27 -13.38 -15.09
N THR A 241 -14.02 -12.64 -16.18
CA THR A 241 -12.97 -12.98 -17.15
C THR A 241 -11.60 -12.71 -16.55
N LYS A 242 -11.39 -11.54 -15.93
CA LYS A 242 -10.14 -11.21 -15.22
C LYS A 242 -9.91 -12.12 -14.01
N ALA A 243 -10.93 -12.38 -13.20
CA ALA A 243 -10.84 -13.32 -12.08
C ALA A 243 -10.39 -14.71 -12.55
N ARG A 244 -10.98 -15.20 -13.65
CA ARG A 244 -10.59 -16.48 -14.26
C ARG A 244 -9.17 -16.44 -14.81
N ALA A 245 -8.78 -15.37 -15.49
CA ALA A 245 -7.43 -15.19 -16.01
C ALA A 245 -6.37 -15.20 -14.90
N MET A 246 -6.66 -14.62 -13.73
CA MET A 246 -5.74 -14.66 -12.59
C MET A 246 -5.60 -16.06 -11.99
N ARG A 247 -6.70 -16.83 -11.88
CA ARG A 247 -6.62 -18.26 -11.49
C ARG A 247 -5.74 -19.07 -12.45
N LEU A 248 -5.90 -18.84 -13.75
CA LEU A 248 -5.08 -19.48 -14.78
C LEU A 248 -3.61 -19.05 -14.68
N LEU A 249 -3.34 -17.77 -14.41
CA LEU A 249 -1.99 -17.26 -14.19
C LEU A 249 -1.33 -17.91 -12.96
N ILE A 250 -2.04 -17.99 -11.82
CA ILE A 250 -1.56 -18.69 -10.61
C ILE A 250 -1.23 -20.16 -10.94
N GLY A 251 -2.10 -20.83 -11.69
CA GLY A 251 -1.86 -22.22 -12.11
C GLY A 251 -0.57 -22.35 -12.93
N ARG A 252 -0.37 -21.47 -13.92
CA ARG A 252 0.85 -21.44 -14.74
C ARG A 252 2.10 -21.18 -13.91
N LEU A 253 2.06 -20.17 -13.04
CA LEU A 253 3.19 -19.79 -12.18
C LEU A 253 3.53 -20.88 -11.16
N SER A 254 2.54 -21.61 -10.64
CA SER A 254 2.76 -22.69 -9.67
C SER A 254 3.02 -24.07 -10.30
N GLY A 255 2.90 -24.20 -11.63
CA GLY A 255 2.98 -25.48 -12.33
C GLY A 255 1.82 -26.44 -12.01
N LYS A 256 0.71 -25.92 -11.47
CA LYS A 256 -0.49 -26.69 -11.15
C LYS A 256 -1.61 -26.31 -12.11
N PRO A 257 -2.33 -27.27 -12.71
CA PRO A 257 -3.48 -26.92 -13.53
C PRO A 257 -4.51 -26.17 -12.69
N ALA A 258 -5.06 -25.08 -13.23
CA ALA A 258 -6.20 -24.43 -12.61
C ALA A 258 -7.43 -25.34 -12.69
N ASP A 259 -8.32 -25.23 -11.70
CA ASP A 259 -9.59 -25.97 -11.71
C ASP A 259 -10.39 -25.68 -12.98
N ARG A 260 -11.27 -26.60 -13.37
CA ARG A 260 -12.18 -26.38 -14.50
C ARG A 260 -13.08 -25.16 -14.22
N PRO A 261 -13.41 -24.34 -15.24
CA PRO A 261 -14.35 -23.26 -15.04
C PRO A 261 -15.71 -23.82 -14.66
N GLU A 262 -16.43 -23.09 -13.80
CA GLU A 262 -17.85 -23.37 -13.55
C GLU A 262 -18.63 -23.29 -14.86
N ALA A 263 -19.69 -24.09 -15.01
CA ALA A 263 -20.45 -24.18 -16.26
C ALA A 263 -20.93 -22.81 -16.77
N ARG A 264 -21.35 -21.91 -15.87
CA ARG A 264 -21.77 -20.53 -16.19
C ARG A 264 -20.66 -19.64 -16.75
N HIS A 265 -19.40 -19.98 -16.51
CA HIS A 265 -18.23 -19.22 -16.96
C HIS A 265 -17.46 -19.91 -18.09
N ALA A 266 -17.90 -21.09 -18.56
CA ALA A 266 -17.21 -21.86 -19.58
C ALA A 266 -16.99 -21.08 -20.89
N ALA A 267 -17.95 -20.22 -21.27
CA ALA A 267 -17.84 -19.38 -22.46
C ALA A 267 -16.74 -18.30 -22.36
N LEU A 268 -16.32 -17.92 -21.14
CA LEU A 268 -15.28 -16.92 -20.90
C LEU A 268 -13.86 -17.49 -21.00
N GLU A 269 -13.73 -18.82 -21.02
CA GLU A 269 -12.44 -19.51 -20.91
C GLU A 269 -11.44 -19.11 -22.00
N PRO A 270 -11.80 -19.02 -23.30
CA PRO A 270 -10.83 -18.63 -24.33
C PRO A 270 -10.23 -17.23 -24.09
N ALA A 271 -11.06 -16.27 -23.69
CA ALA A 271 -10.63 -14.91 -23.37
C ALA A 271 -9.73 -14.88 -22.12
N ALA A 272 -10.12 -15.61 -21.07
CA ALA A 272 -9.34 -15.69 -19.84
C ALA A 272 -7.97 -16.37 -20.06
N VAL A 273 -7.90 -17.41 -20.90
CA VAL A 273 -6.65 -18.09 -21.28
C VAL A 273 -5.71 -17.15 -22.05
N ALA A 274 -6.25 -16.39 -23.00
CA ALA A 274 -5.49 -15.41 -23.76
C ALA A 274 -4.95 -14.30 -22.84
N LEU A 275 -5.79 -13.79 -21.95
CA LEU A 275 -5.41 -12.74 -21.00
C LEU A 275 -4.37 -13.21 -19.98
N ALA A 276 -4.51 -14.42 -19.42
CA ALA A 276 -3.50 -15.00 -18.53
C ALA A 276 -2.15 -15.17 -19.24
N ALA A 277 -2.16 -15.56 -20.51
CA ALA A 277 -0.95 -15.66 -21.32
C ALA A 277 -0.31 -14.30 -21.59
N GLN A 278 -1.14 -13.29 -21.85
CA GLN A 278 -0.69 -11.93 -22.02
C GLN A 278 -0.03 -11.41 -20.73
N TRP A 279 -0.72 -11.47 -19.59
CA TRP A 279 -0.18 -10.98 -18.32
C TRP A 279 1.12 -11.66 -17.89
N GLN A 280 1.24 -12.98 -18.12
CA GLN A 280 2.50 -13.67 -17.85
C GLN A 280 3.66 -13.09 -18.69
N ARG A 281 3.43 -12.80 -19.97
CA ARG A 281 4.45 -12.23 -20.86
C ARG A 281 4.76 -10.78 -20.51
N ASP A 282 3.72 -9.99 -20.26
CA ASP A 282 3.83 -8.53 -20.16
C ASP A 282 4.32 -8.11 -18.77
N TYR A 283 3.83 -8.75 -17.70
CA TYR A 283 4.08 -8.31 -16.31
C TYR A 283 4.98 -9.24 -15.52
N PHE A 284 5.13 -10.50 -15.95
CA PHE A 284 5.99 -11.49 -15.28
C PHE A 284 7.05 -12.12 -16.19
N PRO A 285 7.73 -11.37 -17.09
CA PRO A 285 8.62 -11.95 -18.10
C PRO A 285 9.84 -12.66 -17.52
N THR A 286 10.26 -12.30 -16.30
CA THR A 286 11.47 -12.83 -15.64
C THR A 286 11.19 -14.03 -14.76
N LEU A 287 9.92 -14.30 -14.41
CA LEU A 287 9.54 -15.42 -13.57
C LEU A 287 9.68 -16.74 -14.34
N LYS A 288 10.42 -17.69 -13.77
CA LYS A 288 10.57 -19.05 -14.31
C LYS A 288 9.62 -20.00 -13.56
N PRO A 289 8.50 -20.44 -14.17
CA PRO A 289 7.61 -21.41 -13.55
C PRO A 289 8.22 -22.83 -13.58
N PRO A 290 7.86 -23.71 -12.64
CA PRO A 290 7.04 -23.42 -11.47
C PRO A 290 7.82 -22.67 -10.39
N LEU A 291 7.16 -21.71 -9.75
CA LEU A 291 7.68 -21.05 -8.55
C LEU A 291 7.75 -22.07 -7.41
N GLN A 292 8.90 -22.14 -6.74
CA GLN A 292 9.10 -23.03 -5.60
C GLN A 292 8.19 -22.67 -4.42
N ARG A 293 7.95 -21.38 -4.21
CA ARG A 293 7.06 -20.83 -3.17
C ARG A 293 6.34 -19.61 -3.72
N MET A 294 5.02 -19.57 -3.54
CA MET A 294 4.26 -18.33 -3.77
C MET A 294 4.55 -17.36 -2.61
N PRO A 295 4.82 -16.08 -2.89
CA PRO A 295 5.04 -15.10 -1.84
C PRO A 295 3.75 -14.95 -1.02
N ARG A 296 3.93 -14.87 0.31
CA ARG A 296 2.85 -14.57 1.25
C ARG A 296 3.19 -13.24 1.89
N VAL A 297 2.31 -12.25 1.74
CA VAL A 297 2.44 -10.98 2.44
C VAL A 297 1.46 -10.97 3.60
N MET A 298 1.97 -10.88 4.82
CA MET A 298 1.15 -10.72 6.02
C MET A 298 1.13 -9.23 6.44
N PRO A 299 0.10 -8.77 7.18
CA PRO A 299 0.12 -7.45 7.83
C PRO A 299 1.40 -7.25 8.64
N ALA A 300 1.93 -6.03 8.67
CA ALA A 300 3.24 -5.72 9.24
C ALA A 300 3.47 -6.31 10.66
N GLY A 301 2.50 -6.11 11.56
CA GLY A 301 2.58 -6.63 12.93
C GLY A 301 2.59 -8.17 12.99
N PHE A 302 1.74 -8.82 12.21
CA PHE A 302 1.63 -10.28 12.18
C PHE A 302 2.82 -10.93 11.44
N ALA A 303 3.26 -10.33 10.34
CA ALA A 303 4.47 -10.71 9.62
C ALA A 303 5.67 -10.72 10.57
N SER A 304 5.87 -9.65 11.34
CA SER A 304 7.04 -9.51 12.21
C SER A 304 7.07 -10.53 13.36
N LEU A 305 5.90 -10.89 13.89
CA LEU A 305 5.80 -11.85 14.99
C LEU A 305 6.01 -13.30 14.51
N TYR A 306 5.41 -13.67 13.38
CA TYR A 306 5.34 -15.05 12.89
C TYR A 306 6.22 -15.35 11.67
N ALA A 307 7.00 -14.39 11.16
CA ALA A 307 7.93 -14.61 10.06
C ALA A 307 8.98 -15.69 10.39
N ASP A 308 9.35 -16.47 9.39
CA ASP A 308 10.60 -17.24 9.44
C ASP A 308 11.79 -16.28 9.49
N GLU A 309 12.94 -16.68 10.04
CA GLU A 309 14.13 -15.83 10.16
C GLU A 309 14.70 -15.33 8.81
N ASN A 310 14.20 -15.87 7.70
CA ASN A 310 14.63 -15.55 6.33
C ASN A 310 13.58 -14.74 5.53
N VAL A 311 12.68 -14.01 6.20
CA VAL A 311 11.76 -13.11 5.48
C VAL A 311 12.50 -11.82 5.15
N ASP A 312 12.60 -11.51 3.86
CA ASP A 312 13.21 -10.26 3.38
C ASP A 312 12.54 -9.05 4.05
N SER A 313 13.32 -8.00 4.32
CA SER A 313 12.77 -6.75 4.86
C SER A 313 11.68 -6.22 3.93
N PRO A 314 10.63 -5.57 4.47
CA PRO A 314 9.61 -4.94 3.64
C PRO A 314 10.25 -4.00 2.63
N CYS A 315 9.71 -3.98 1.42
CA CYS A 315 10.11 -3.07 0.34
C CYS A 315 11.51 -3.34 -0.23
N SER A 316 11.87 -4.62 -0.30
CA SER A 316 13.17 -5.11 -0.80
C SER A 316 13.14 -5.59 -2.26
N GLN A 317 11.95 -5.74 -2.86
CA GLN A 317 11.76 -6.24 -4.23
C GLN A 317 11.55 -5.12 -5.26
#